data_AF-A0A1G0SJ48-F1
#
_entry.id   AF-A0A1G0SJ48-F1
#
_cell.length_a   1.000
_cell.length_b   1.000
_cell.length_c   1.000
_cell.angle_alpha   90.00
_cell.angle_beta   90.00
_cell.angle_gamma   90.00
#
_symmetry.space_group_name_H-M   'P 1'
#
loop_
_entity.id
_entity.type
_entity.pdbx_description
1 polymer ?
#
loop_
_entity_poly.entity_id
_entity_poly.type
_entity_poly.pdbx_seq_one_letter_code
_entity_poly.pdbx_strand_id
1 'polypeptide(L)'
;MEKIIDLRSDTVTKPSEAMRKAMYEAEVGDDVFKEDPTVNKLEEYVADLLGKEAALFVTSGVMGNQLCLNVLTNPGDEVICERDAHIFNYESGSPAALSGIQLHPVDGNRGVITAEQVEPLIRPSSAYYMPKTKVVTLENTHNRASGAIYPIEKIVEMKQLIKKYNLLFHLDGARIWNASVATGISVKDYAAHFDSISCCFSKGLGAPVGSIIAGTKDFIKEAYR
;
A
#
# COMPACT_ATOMS: atom_id res chain seq x y z
N MET A 1 -2.41 21.18 -31.61
CA MET A 1 -3.11 20.95 -30.33
C MET A 1 -2.64 22.01 -29.36
N GLU A 2 -3.55 22.67 -28.65
CA GLU A 2 -3.18 23.59 -27.58
C GLU A 2 -2.41 22.84 -26.48
N LYS A 3 -1.39 23.50 -25.92
CA LYS A 3 -0.62 22.96 -24.81
C LYS A 3 -1.45 23.07 -23.54
N ILE A 4 -2.12 21.99 -23.16
CA ILE A 4 -2.92 21.92 -21.93
C ILE A 4 -1.96 21.71 -20.74
N ILE A 5 -2.11 22.55 -19.70
CA ILE A 5 -1.44 22.38 -18.40
C ILE A 5 -2.46 21.74 -17.46
N ASP A 6 -2.25 20.47 -17.09
CA ASP A 6 -3.16 19.72 -16.23
C ASP A 6 -2.53 19.49 -14.85
N LEU A 7 -3.03 20.20 -13.84
CA LEU A 7 -2.56 20.15 -12.44
C LEU A 7 -3.56 19.45 -11.51
N ARG A 8 -4.50 18.66 -12.04
CA ARG A 8 -5.53 18.00 -11.23
C ARG A 8 -4.96 16.90 -10.33
N SER A 9 -4.04 16.11 -10.86
CA SER A 9 -3.44 14.95 -10.18
C SER A 9 -2.26 14.42 -10.99
N ASP A 10 -1.32 13.73 -10.36
CA ASP A 10 -0.27 12.96 -11.03
C ASP A 10 -0.80 11.69 -11.73
N THR A 11 -2.07 11.35 -11.57
CA THR A 11 -2.72 10.26 -12.30
C THR A 11 -3.01 10.59 -13.77
N VAL A 12 -2.86 11.85 -14.20
CA VAL A 12 -3.13 12.27 -15.59
C VAL A 12 -1.92 12.06 -16.53
N THR A 13 -0.81 11.54 -16.00
CA THR A 13 0.40 11.22 -16.77
C THR A 13 0.08 10.28 -17.93
N LYS A 14 0.81 10.43 -19.03
CA LYS A 14 0.70 9.56 -20.21
C LYS A 14 2.05 8.86 -20.45
N PRO A 15 2.04 7.62 -20.97
CA PRO A 15 3.27 6.93 -21.33
C PRO A 15 4.12 7.75 -22.30
N SER A 16 5.41 7.86 -21.99
CA SER A 16 6.42 8.41 -22.88
C SER A 16 6.60 7.54 -24.13
N GLU A 17 7.25 8.05 -25.17
CA GLU A 17 7.54 7.26 -26.37
C GLU A 17 8.39 6.02 -26.05
N ALA A 18 9.39 6.16 -25.17
CA ALA A 18 10.21 5.04 -24.72
C ALA A 18 9.38 3.97 -24.00
N MET A 19 8.46 4.37 -23.12
CA MET A 19 7.56 3.43 -22.44
C MET A 19 6.61 2.75 -23.42
N ARG A 20 6.05 3.49 -24.39
CA ARG A 20 5.20 2.91 -25.44
C ARG A 20 5.94 1.87 -26.26
N LYS A 21 7.19 2.14 -26.61
CA LYS A 21 8.05 1.20 -27.32
C LYS A 21 8.33 -0.04 -26.48
N ALA A 22 8.70 0.13 -25.20
CA ALA A 22 8.93 -0.99 -24.29
C ALA A 22 7.68 -1.88 -24.14
N MET A 23 6.48 -1.28 -24.07
CA MET A 23 5.22 -2.04 -24.05
C MET A 23 4.95 -2.78 -25.37
N TYR A 24 5.27 -2.18 -26.52
CA TYR A 24 5.09 -2.82 -27.83
C TYR A 24 6.04 -4.01 -28.04
N GLU A 25 7.25 -3.92 -27.51
CA GLU A 25 8.31 -4.93 -27.66
C GLU A 25 8.32 -5.98 -26.53
N ALA A 26 7.45 -5.87 -25.53
CA ALA A 26 7.42 -6.77 -24.37
C ALA A 26 7.07 -8.20 -24.79
N GLU A 27 7.82 -9.17 -24.25
CA GLU A 27 7.45 -10.58 -24.31
C GLU A 27 6.31 -10.83 -23.33
N VAL A 28 5.24 -11.50 -23.78
CA VAL A 28 4.01 -11.68 -23.01
C VAL A 28 3.60 -13.14 -22.98
N GLY A 29 2.77 -13.50 -22.01
CA GLY A 29 2.22 -14.83 -21.83
C GLY A 29 0.95 -14.81 -20.99
N ASP A 30 0.47 -15.98 -20.58
CA ASP A 30 -0.67 -16.08 -19.68
C ASP A 30 -0.20 -15.97 -18.22
N ASP A 31 -0.50 -14.85 -17.56
CA ASP A 31 -0.12 -14.62 -16.17
C ASP A 31 -0.84 -15.54 -15.17
N VAL A 32 -2.02 -16.10 -15.51
CA VAL A 32 -2.69 -17.08 -14.65
C VAL A 32 -1.84 -18.35 -14.51
N PHE A 33 -1.11 -18.72 -15.56
CA PHE A 33 -0.17 -19.84 -15.56
C PHE A 33 1.26 -19.43 -15.20
N LYS A 34 1.50 -18.16 -14.87
CA LYS A 34 2.84 -17.59 -14.63
C LYS A 34 3.80 -17.69 -15.82
N GLU A 35 3.23 -17.62 -17.02
CA GLU A 35 3.95 -17.72 -18.28
C GLU A 35 4.26 -16.36 -18.91
N ASP A 36 3.85 -15.23 -18.31
CA ASP A 36 4.23 -13.89 -18.77
C ASP A 36 5.62 -13.48 -18.24
N PRO A 37 6.68 -13.46 -19.07
CA PRO A 37 8.03 -13.19 -18.61
C PRO A 37 8.23 -11.71 -18.20
N THR A 38 7.46 -10.79 -18.76
CA THR A 38 7.57 -9.36 -18.43
C THR A 38 6.95 -9.08 -17.06
N VAL A 39 5.80 -9.67 -16.76
CA VAL A 39 5.16 -9.56 -15.43
C VAL A 39 6.04 -10.19 -14.37
N ASN A 40 6.54 -11.42 -14.58
CA ASN A 40 7.42 -12.10 -13.63
C ASN A 40 8.66 -11.26 -13.31
N LYS A 41 9.30 -10.68 -14.34
CA LYS A 41 10.48 -9.83 -14.18
C LYS A 41 10.18 -8.54 -13.41
N LEU A 42 9.00 -7.94 -13.64
CA LEU A 42 8.55 -6.76 -12.87
C LEU A 42 8.35 -7.12 -11.39
N GLU A 43 7.67 -8.23 -11.11
CA GLU A 43 7.41 -8.70 -9.75
C GLU A 43 8.71 -9.00 -9.00
N GLU A 44 9.65 -9.74 -9.61
CA GLU A 44 10.96 -10.02 -9.04
C GLU A 44 11.76 -8.74 -8.77
N TYR A 45 11.86 -7.85 -9.76
CA TYR A 45 12.60 -6.59 -9.63
C TYR A 45 12.07 -5.72 -8.49
N VAL A 46 10.74 -5.61 -8.37
CA VAL A 46 10.13 -4.76 -7.35
C VAL A 46 10.19 -5.40 -5.97
N ALA A 47 10.07 -6.74 -5.87
CA ALA A 47 10.31 -7.45 -4.62
C ALA A 47 11.73 -7.16 -4.09
N ASP A 48 12.74 -7.28 -4.94
CA ASP A 48 14.13 -6.98 -4.60
C ASP A 48 14.33 -5.50 -4.20
N LEU A 49 13.75 -4.57 -4.98
CA LEU A 49 13.83 -3.13 -4.74
C LEU A 49 13.22 -2.73 -3.39
N LEU A 50 12.10 -3.36 -3.01
CA LEU A 50 11.43 -3.14 -1.73
C LEU A 50 12.04 -3.99 -0.59
N GLY A 51 12.96 -4.92 -0.89
CA GLY A 51 13.50 -5.87 0.07
C GLY A 51 12.45 -6.81 0.64
N LYS A 52 11.47 -7.22 -0.18
CA LYS A 52 10.43 -8.19 0.14
C LYS A 52 10.71 -9.52 -0.55
N GLU A 53 10.09 -10.59 -0.06
CA GLU A 53 10.38 -11.93 -0.58
C GLU A 53 9.67 -12.22 -1.91
N ALA A 54 8.54 -11.55 -2.14
CA ALA A 54 7.74 -11.65 -3.35
C ALA A 54 6.89 -10.38 -3.55
N ALA A 55 6.43 -10.19 -4.77
CA ALA A 55 5.49 -9.14 -5.15
C ALA A 55 4.44 -9.66 -6.14
N LEU A 56 3.33 -8.94 -6.27
CA LEU A 56 2.23 -9.24 -7.18
C LEU A 56 1.78 -7.97 -7.91
N PHE A 57 1.83 -7.98 -9.23
CA PHE A 57 1.27 -6.91 -10.05
C PHE A 57 -0.26 -6.90 -9.93
N VAL A 58 -0.85 -5.71 -9.81
CA VAL A 58 -2.30 -5.53 -9.71
C VAL A 58 -2.74 -4.35 -10.58
N THR A 59 -4.00 -4.36 -11.01
CA THR A 59 -4.50 -3.39 -12.00
C THR A 59 -4.67 -1.96 -11.44
N SER A 60 -4.80 -1.81 -10.12
CA SER A 60 -4.98 -0.52 -9.46
C SER A 60 -4.48 -0.51 -8.02
N GLY A 61 -4.19 0.69 -7.50
CA GLY A 61 -3.81 0.85 -6.09
C GLY A 61 -4.92 0.42 -5.13
N VAL A 62 -6.19 0.62 -5.51
CA VAL A 62 -7.36 0.14 -4.75
C VAL A 62 -7.32 -1.38 -4.65
N MET A 63 -7.15 -2.10 -5.77
CA MET A 63 -7.00 -3.56 -5.73
C MET A 63 -5.83 -4.00 -4.84
N GLY A 64 -4.70 -3.28 -4.90
CA GLY A 64 -3.55 -3.56 -4.06
C GLY A 64 -3.84 -3.43 -2.56
N ASN A 65 -4.45 -2.31 -2.14
CA ASN A 65 -4.84 -2.11 -0.74
C ASN A 65 -5.88 -3.15 -0.31
N GLN A 66 -6.88 -3.44 -1.15
CA GLN A 66 -7.93 -4.40 -0.82
C GLN A 66 -7.41 -5.83 -0.69
N LEU A 67 -6.51 -6.29 -1.57
CA LEU A 67 -5.86 -7.60 -1.42
C LEU A 67 -5.00 -7.64 -0.16
N CYS A 68 -4.22 -6.59 0.12
CA CYS A 68 -3.42 -6.52 1.35
C CYS A 68 -4.30 -6.63 2.60
N LEU A 69 -5.38 -5.86 2.68
CA LEU A 69 -6.28 -5.91 3.82
C LEU A 69 -6.99 -7.25 3.93
N ASN A 70 -7.46 -7.82 2.81
CA ASN A 70 -8.13 -9.11 2.78
C ASN A 70 -7.23 -10.23 3.32
N VAL A 71 -5.98 -10.31 2.87
CA VAL A 71 -5.04 -11.37 3.30
C VAL A 71 -4.59 -11.18 4.76
N LEU A 72 -4.45 -9.94 5.24
CA LEU A 72 -3.99 -9.67 6.60
C LEU A 72 -5.09 -9.78 7.67
N THR A 73 -6.35 -9.93 7.28
CA THR A 73 -7.51 -9.88 8.19
C THR A 73 -8.47 -11.05 7.99
N ASN A 74 -9.44 -11.17 8.90
CA ASN A 74 -10.62 -11.99 8.74
C ASN A 74 -11.87 -11.12 8.87
N PRO A 75 -13.03 -11.56 8.34
CA PRO A 75 -14.30 -10.88 8.61
C PRO A 75 -14.53 -10.70 10.11
N GLY A 76 -14.89 -9.47 10.51
CA GLY A 76 -15.06 -9.06 11.90
C GLY A 76 -13.79 -8.53 12.59
N ASP A 77 -12.62 -8.58 11.93
CA ASP A 77 -11.42 -7.89 12.40
C ASP A 77 -11.55 -6.36 12.18
N GLU A 78 -10.73 -5.61 12.90
CA GLU A 78 -10.63 -4.16 12.83
C GLU A 78 -9.25 -3.71 12.33
N VAL A 79 -9.26 -2.67 11.49
CA VAL A 79 -8.07 -2.00 10.97
C VAL A 79 -8.04 -0.55 11.44
N ILE A 80 -6.98 -0.17 12.14
CA ILE A 80 -6.74 1.22 12.55
C ILE A 80 -6.03 1.96 11.40
N CYS A 81 -6.52 3.13 11.04
CA CYS A 81 -5.93 3.98 10.00
C CYS A 81 -6.11 5.46 10.33
N GLU A 82 -5.42 6.33 9.59
CA GLU A 82 -5.64 7.77 9.70
C GLU A 82 -6.97 8.17 9.06
N ARG A 83 -7.68 9.15 9.63
CA ARG A 83 -9.05 9.52 9.22
C ARG A 83 -9.17 9.99 7.78
N ASP A 84 -8.15 10.64 7.25
CA ASP A 84 -8.05 11.13 5.89
C ASP A 84 -7.29 10.16 4.96
N ALA A 85 -7.00 8.94 5.41
CA ALA A 85 -6.35 7.92 4.58
C ALA A 85 -7.22 7.48 3.38
N HIS A 86 -6.56 7.05 2.31
CA HIS A 86 -7.18 6.64 1.06
C HIS A 86 -8.13 5.46 1.25
N ILE A 87 -7.71 4.43 1.99
CA ILE A 87 -8.51 3.23 2.28
C ILE A 87 -9.84 3.53 2.99
N PHE A 88 -9.93 4.67 3.70
CA PHE A 88 -11.15 5.10 4.38
C PHE A 88 -12.04 5.95 3.47
N ASN A 89 -11.44 6.88 2.70
CA ASN A 89 -12.20 7.92 1.99
C ASN A 89 -12.45 7.66 0.49
N TYR A 90 -11.58 6.91 -0.19
CA TYR A 90 -11.52 6.88 -1.65
C TYR A 90 -11.59 5.47 -2.25
N GLU A 91 -12.01 4.49 -1.45
CA GLU A 91 -12.13 3.10 -1.89
C GLU A 91 -13.57 2.59 -1.79
N SER A 92 -14.56 3.48 -1.81
CA SER A 92 -15.98 3.13 -1.88
C SER A 92 -16.47 2.18 -0.77
N GLY A 93 -15.85 2.24 0.41
CA GLY A 93 -16.15 1.32 1.51
C GLY A 93 -15.73 -0.13 1.25
N SER A 94 -14.84 -0.37 0.28
CA SER A 94 -14.40 -1.71 -0.12
C SER A 94 -13.89 -2.58 1.03
N PRO A 95 -13.16 -2.06 2.04
CA PRO A 95 -12.75 -2.89 3.17
C PRO A 95 -13.92 -3.63 3.83
N ALA A 96 -15.01 -2.91 4.13
CA ALA A 96 -16.20 -3.49 4.73
C ALA A 96 -16.94 -4.41 3.74
N ALA A 97 -17.10 -3.98 2.49
CA ALA A 97 -17.88 -4.71 1.50
C ALA A 97 -17.23 -6.01 1.01
N LEU A 98 -15.90 -6.03 0.85
CA LEU A 98 -15.16 -7.15 0.26
C LEU A 98 -14.57 -8.07 1.32
N SER A 99 -14.10 -7.52 2.43
CA SER A 99 -13.38 -8.28 3.48
C SER A 99 -14.17 -8.40 4.79
N GLY A 100 -15.31 -7.71 4.92
CA GLY A 100 -16.12 -7.75 6.14
C GLY A 100 -15.43 -7.16 7.37
N ILE A 101 -14.51 -6.20 7.17
CA ILE A 101 -13.71 -5.61 8.26
C ILE A 101 -14.21 -4.24 8.67
N GLN A 102 -14.00 -3.91 9.94
CA GLN A 102 -14.29 -2.59 10.51
C GLN A 102 -13.06 -1.68 10.38
N LEU A 103 -13.24 -0.44 9.94
CA LEU A 103 -12.19 0.58 10.00
C LEU A 103 -12.35 1.43 11.27
N HIS A 104 -11.23 1.75 11.92
CA HIS A 104 -11.16 2.62 13.08
C HIS A 104 -10.28 3.84 12.76
N PRO A 105 -10.87 4.95 12.26
CA PRO A 105 -10.13 6.13 11.85
C PRO A 105 -9.65 6.97 13.04
N VAL A 106 -8.38 7.37 13.02
CA VAL A 106 -7.71 8.19 14.03
C VAL A 106 -7.33 9.54 13.43
N ASP A 107 -7.55 10.62 14.16
CA ASP A 107 -7.13 11.96 13.73
C ASP A 107 -5.61 12.08 13.78
N GLY A 108 -4.98 12.24 12.61
CA GLY A 108 -3.54 12.46 12.48
C GLY A 108 -3.18 13.95 12.39
N ASN A 109 -1.91 14.27 12.63
CA ASN A 109 -1.36 15.58 12.29
C ASN A 109 -0.71 15.49 10.91
N ARG A 110 -1.34 16.09 9.89
CA ARG A 110 -0.90 15.99 8.49
C ARG A 110 -0.72 14.54 8.02
N GLY A 111 -1.69 13.66 8.35
CA GLY A 111 -1.64 12.24 7.97
C GLY A 111 -0.77 11.36 8.86
N VAL A 112 -0.09 11.94 9.87
CA VAL A 112 0.75 11.19 10.81
C VAL A 112 -0.06 10.90 12.08
N ILE A 113 -0.27 9.62 12.36
CA ILE A 113 -0.78 9.12 13.65
C ILE A 113 0.39 8.61 14.49
N THR A 114 0.29 8.64 15.80
CA THR A 114 1.40 8.24 16.69
C THR A 114 1.08 6.94 17.41
N ALA A 115 2.11 6.24 17.89
CA ALA A 115 1.93 5.02 18.67
C ALA A 115 1.09 5.31 19.93
N GLU A 116 1.30 6.46 20.56
CA GLU A 116 0.56 6.93 21.73
C GLU A 116 -0.93 7.15 21.44
N GLN A 117 -1.27 7.59 20.22
CA GLN A 117 -2.67 7.72 19.80
C GLN A 117 -3.31 6.36 19.50
N VAL A 118 -2.56 5.41 18.95
CA VAL A 118 -3.08 4.10 18.51
C VAL A 118 -3.20 3.12 19.67
N GLU A 119 -2.24 3.09 20.59
CA GLU A 119 -2.20 2.13 21.70
C GLU A 119 -3.51 2.02 22.52
N PRO A 120 -4.16 3.13 22.97
CA PRO A 120 -5.39 3.04 23.74
C PRO A 120 -6.60 2.56 22.92
N LEU A 121 -6.49 2.51 21.59
CA LEU A 121 -7.55 2.07 20.68
C LEU A 121 -7.50 0.57 20.38
N ILE A 122 -6.38 -0.08 20.73
CA ILE A 122 -6.21 -1.52 20.54
C ILE A 122 -7.17 -2.26 21.47
N ARG A 123 -8.05 -3.07 20.89
CA ARG A 123 -9.10 -3.77 21.63
C ARG A 123 -8.51 -4.94 22.43
N PRO A 124 -8.96 -5.17 23.68
CA PRO A 124 -8.49 -6.31 24.46
C PRO A 124 -8.82 -7.65 23.79
N SER A 125 -7.85 -8.57 23.73
CA SER A 125 -8.05 -9.89 23.11
C SER A 125 -9.10 -10.76 23.81
N SER A 126 -9.38 -10.49 25.09
CA SER A 126 -10.42 -11.15 25.88
C SER A 126 -11.84 -10.65 25.60
N ALA A 127 -12.00 -9.49 24.96
CA ALA A 127 -13.30 -8.88 24.72
C ALA A 127 -13.99 -9.48 23.47
N TYR A 128 -14.52 -10.69 23.62
CA TYR A 128 -15.13 -11.48 22.52
C TYR A 128 -16.30 -10.79 21.79
N TYR A 129 -16.92 -9.80 22.41
CA TYR A 129 -18.04 -9.02 21.86
C TYR A 129 -17.60 -7.79 21.06
N MET A 130 -16.29 -7.52 21.01
CA MET A 130 -15.71 -6.42 20.22
C MET A 130 -15.02 -6.99 18.96
N PRO A 131 -14.91 -6.21 17.88
CA PRO A 131 -14.00 -6.53 16.78
C PRO A 131 -12.57 -6.76 17.29
N LYS A 132 -11.78 -7.57 16.59
CA LYS A 132 -10.37 -7.78 16.96
C LYS A 132 -9.49 -6.80 16.19
N THR A 133 -8.83 -5.88 16.88
CA THR A 133 -7.79 -5.06 16.24
C THR A 133 -6.71 -5.98 15.69
N LYS A 134 -6.51 -5.96 14.37
CA LYS A 134 -5.61 -6.90 13.68
C LYS A 134 -4.52 -6.20 12.89
N VAL A 135 -4.87 -5.11 12.21
CA VAL A 135 -3.95 -4.37 11.33
C VAL A 135 -3.92 -2.90 11.72
N VAL A 136 -2.75 -2.29 11.63
CA VAL A 136 -2.62 -0.84 11.52
C VAL A 136 -2.14 -0.52 10.10
N THR A 137 -2.73 0.48 9.46
CA THR A 137 -2.32 0.94 8.13
C THR A 137 -1.83 2.37 8.19
N LEU A 138 -0.69 2.62 7.55
CA LEU A 138 -0.19 3.97 7.28
C LEU A 138 -0.25 4.28 5.78
N GLU A 139 -0.29 5.57 5.43
CA GLU A 139 -0.19 6.04 4.04
C GLU A 139 1.04 6.95 3.90
N ASN A 140 1.94 6.64 2.97
CA ASN A 140 3.15 7.42 2.74
C ASN A 140 3.52 7.51 1.24
N THR A 141 3.51 8.69 0.62
CA THR A 141 3.11 10.01 1.18
C THR A 141 1.60 10.13 1.33
N HIS A 142 1.15 10.91 2.32
CA HIS A 142 -0.27 11.07 2.64
C HIS A 142 -0.96 12.08 1.71
N ASN A 143 -1.97 11.61 0.96
CA ASN A 143 -2.62 12.34 -0.13
C ASN A 143 -3.38 13.58 0.36
N ARG A 144 -4.32 13.41 1.30
CA ARG A 144 -5.12 14.52 1.85
C ARG A 144 -4.32 15.50 2.72
N ALA A 145 -3.10 15.10 3.11
CA ALA A 145 -2.16 15.98 3.79
C ALA A 145 -1.19 16.69 2.83
N SER A 146 -1.57 16.79 1.55
CA SER A 146 -0.80 17.45 0.49
C SER A 146 0.57 16.81 0.24
N GLY A 147 0.62 15.47 0.20
CA GLY A 147 1.86 14.72 -0.03
C GLY A 147 2.81 14.74 1.17
N ALA A 148 2.28 14.88 2.38
CA ALA A 148 3.09 14.84 3.60
C ALA A 148 3.83 13.49 3.70
N ILE A 149 5.10 13.55 4.08
CA ILE A 149 5.93 12.38 4.29
C ILE A 149 5.78 11.95 5.75
N TYR A 150 5.54 10.66 5.95
CA TYR A 150 5.54 10.08 7.29
C TYR A 150 6.99 9.97 7.81
N PRO A 151 7.35 10.62 8.93
CA PRO A 151 8.70 10.53 9.48
C PRO A 151 9.05 9.10 9.84
N ILE A 152 10.25 8.64 9.44
CA ILE A 152 10.66 7.24 9.62
C ILE A 152 10.71 6.87 11.10
N GLU A 153 11.07 7.80 11.99
CA GLU A 153 11.12 7.60 13.43
C GLU A 153 9.74 7.24 13.99
N LYS A 154 8.68 7.88 13.46
CA LYS A 154 7.29 7.57 13.84
C LYS A 154 6.82 6.21 13.33
N ILE A 155 7.31 5.79 12.15
CA ILE A 155 7.07 4.42 11.65
C ILE A 155 7.77 3.39 12.54
N VAL A 156 9.00 3.66 12.99
CA VAL A 156 9.76 2.79 13.91
C VAL A 156 9.05 2.64 15.25
N GLU A 157 8.63 3.76 15.86
CA GLU A 157 7.83 3.77 17.10
C GLU A 157 6.53 2.96 16.93
N MET A 158 5.80 3.18 15.83
CA MET A 158 4.59 2.40 15.53
C MET A 158 4.90 0.91 15.39
N LYS A 159 5.98 0.51 14.69
CA LYS A 159 6.36 -0.90 14.54
C LYS A 159 6.67 -1.57 15.89
N GLN A 160 7.20 -0.83 16.87
CA GLN A 160 7.39 -1.35 18.22
C GLN A 160 6.04 -1.67 18.88
N LEU A 161 5.05 -0.80 18.74
CA LEU A 161 3.69 -1.04 19.20
C LEU A 161 3.04 -2.25 18.51
N ILE A 162 3.17 -2.34 17.18
CA ILE A 162 2.67 -3.49 16.39
C ILE A 162 3.22 -4.80 16.95
N LYS A 163 4.53 -4.87 17.21
CA LYS A 163 5.18 -6.05 17.79
C LYS A 163 4.67 -6.35 19.19
N LYS A 164 4.52 -5.32 20.04
CA LYS A 164 4.04 -5.46 21.43
C LYS A 164 2.65 -6.12 21.50
N TYR A 165 1.77 -5.79 20.57
CA TYR A 165 0.38 -6.27 20.54
C TYR A 165 0.15 -7.41 19.53
N ASN A 166 1.21 -7.93 18.89
CA ASN A 166 1.11 -8.98 17.87
C ASN A 166 0.13 -8.64 16.73
N LEU A 167 0.16 -7.38 16.29
CA LEU A 167 -0.61 -6.87 15.16
C LEU A 167 0.18 -7.03 13.86
N LEU A 168 -0.50 -6.79 12.74
CA LEU A 168 0.10 -6.68 11.41
C LEU A 168 0.15 -5.22 10.97
N PHE A 169 1.06 -4.90 10.05
CA PHE A 169 1.34 -3.54 9.62
C PHE A 169 1.34 -3.43 8.10
N HIS A 170 0.47 -2.58 7.57
CA HIS A 170 0.36 -2.34 6.14
C HIS A 170 0.75 -0.90 5.78
N LEU A 171 1.43 -0.73 4.64
CA LEU A 171 1.71 0.56 4.06
C LEU A 171 0.94 0.73 2.73
N ASP A 172 0.04 1.71 2.69
CA ASP A 172 -0.35 2.34 1.44
C ASP A 172 0.80 3.25 0.99
N GLY A 173 1.64 2.69 0.12
CA GLY A 173 2.81 3.32 -0.47
C GLY A 173 2.53 3.80 -1.89
N ALA A 174 1.29 4.20 -2.23
CA ALA A 174 0.94 4.65 -3.58
C ALA A 174 1.93 5.68 -4.16
N ARG A 175 2.59 6.47 -3.31
CA ARG A 175 3.63 7.44 -3.66
C ARG A 175 4.90 7.28 -2.81
N ILE A 176 5.25 6.06 -2.38
CA ILE A 176 6.45 5.82 -1.57
C ILE A 176 7.74 6.25 -2.30
N TRP A 177 7.73 6.17 -3.62
CA TRP A 177 8.82 6.63 -4.49
C TRP A 177 9.14 8.11 -4.27
N ASN A 178 8.12 8.95 -4.10
CA ASN A 178 8.28 10.39 -3.84
C ASN A 178 8.91 10.64 -2.46
N ALA A 179 8.46 9.90 -1.44
CA ALA A 179 9.04 10.00 -0.11
C ALA A 179 10.52 9.64 -0.13
N SER A 180 10.88 8.55 -0.80
CA SER A 180 12.26 8.07 -0.93
C SER A 180 13.17 9.10 -1.60
N VAL A 181 12.73 9.68 -2.73
CA VAL A 181 13.50 10.74 -3.42
C VAL A 181 13.64 12.00 -2.55
N ALA A 182 12.60 12.38 -1.82
CA ALA A 182 12.60 13.60 -1.01
C ALA A 182 13.45 13.47 0.27
N THR A 183 13.53 12.29 0.87
CA THR A 183 14.25 12.08 2.14
C THR A 183 15.63 11.47 1.95
N GLY A 184 15.90 10.84 0.80
CA GLY A 184 17.09 10.03 0.57
C GLY A 184 17.07 8.67 1.26
N ILE A 185 15.99 8.33 1.99
CA ILE A 185 15.80 7.01 2.60
C ILE A 185 15.33 6.05 1.51
N SER A 186 15.93 4.85 1.43
CA SER A 186 15.54 3.90 0.39
C SER A 186 14.12 3.38 0.61
N VAL A 187 13.41 3.03 -0.47
CA VAL A 187 12.09 2.37 -0.35
C VAL A 187 12.17 1.05 0.40
N LYS A 188 13.32 0.35 0.34
CA LYS A 188 13.61 -0.84 1.13
C LYS A 188 13.62 -0.56 2.63
N ASP A 189 14.24 0.54 3.05
CA ASP A 189 14.29 0.91 4.47
C ASP A 189 12.90 1.26 5.01
N TYR A 190 12.09 1.99 4.22
CA TYR A 190 10.68 2.19 4.58
C TYR A 190 9.92 0.86 4.65
N ALA A 191 10.00 0.04 3.61
CA ALA A 191 9.25 -1.20 3.49
C ALA A 191 9.63 -2.24 4.56
N ALA A 192 10.87 -2.22 5.07
CA ALA A 192 11.36 -3.15 6.10
C ALA A 192 10.52 -3.13 7.39
N HIS A 193 9.79 -2.04 7.67
CA HIS A 193 8.94 -1.94 8.86
C HIS A 193 7.57 -2.60 8.69
N PHE A 194 7.09 -2.80 7.47
CA PHE A 194 5.73 -3.26 7.19
C PHE A 194 5.68 -4.74 6.83
N ASP A 195 4.58 -5.40 7.12
CA ASP A 195 4.35 -6.79 6.75
C ASP A 195 3.89 -6.89 5.27
N SER A 196 3.14 -5.89 4.79
CA SER A 196 2.87 -5.69 3.36
C SER A 196 2.91 -4.22 2.94
N ILE A 197 3.13 -3.98 1.66
CA ILE A 197 3.14 -2.64 1.05
C ILE A 197 2.43 -2.68 -0.31
N SER A 198 1.63 -1.66 -0.61
CA SER A 198 1.05 -1.40 -1.94
C SER A 198 1.73 -0.18 -2.56
N CYS A 199 2.17 -0.25 -3.83
CA CYS A 199 2.83 0.85 -4.54
C CYS A 199 2.18 1.08 -5.91
N CYS A 200 2.07 2.33 -6.37
CA CYS A 200 1.48 2.62 -7.68
C CYS A 200 2.53 2.94 -8.75
N PHE A 201 2.27 2.49 -9.98
CA PHE A 201 3.02 2.90 -11.18
C PHE A 201 2.27 3.97 -11.99
N SER A 202 0.94 3.98 -11.94
CA SER A 202 0.06 4.85 -12.73
C SER A 202 -0.16 6.26 -12.16
N LYS A 203 0.86 6.80 -11.51
CA LYS A 203 0.89 8.14 -10.90
C LYS A 203 2.15 8.88 -11.39
N GLY A 204 2.93 9.48 -10.48
CA GLY A 204 4.18 10.16 -10.83
C GLY A 204 5.21 9.33 -11.63
N LEU A 205 5.13 7.98 -11.62
CA LEU A 205 5.99 7.12 -12.45
C LEU A 205 5.55 7.00 -13.92
N GLY A 206 4.33 7.44 -14.26
CA GLY A 206 3.88 7.62 -15.64
C GLY A 206 3.41 6.36 -16.38
N ALA A 207 3.31 5.21 -15.70
CA ALA A 207 2.74 4.01 -16.30
C ALA A 207 1.25 4.24 -16.63
N PRO A 208 0.70 3.62 -17.68
CA PRO A 208 -0.71 3.86 -18.04
C PRO A 208 -1.68 3.21 -17.05
N VAL A 209 -1.30 2.05 -16.49
CA VAL A 209 -2.08 1.23 -15.57
C VAL A 209 -1.11 0.58 -14.59
N GLY A 210 -1.62 0.16 -13.44
CA GLY A 210 -0.94 -0.81 -12.62
C GLY A 210 -0.40 -0.27 -11.31
N SER A 211 -0.31 -1.20 -10.39
CA SER A 211 0.24 -1.07 -9.06
C SER A 211 0.83 -2.43 -8.70
N ILE A 212 1.42 -2.53 -7.52
CA ILE A 212 2.08 -3.75 -7.07
C ILE A 212 1.94 -3.85 -5.56
N ILE A 213 1.73 -5.06 -5.07
CA ILE A 213 1.83 -5.36 -3.65
C ILE A 213 3.07 -6.19 -3.39
N ALA A 214 3.67 -6.08 -2.22
CA ALA A 214 4.85 -6.87 -1.84
C ALA A 214 4.80 -7.27 -0.36
N GLY A 215 5.34 -8.45 -0.06
CA GLY A 215 5.29 -9.07 1.27
C GLY A 215 6.14 -10.34 1.36
N THR A 216 5.75 -11.26 2.24
CA THR A 216 6.33 -12.62 2.27
C THR A 216 5.81 -13.46 1.11
N LYS A 217 6.48 -14.57 0.80
CA LYS A 217 5.99 -15.52 -0.23
C LYS A 217 4.61 -16.07 0.09
N ASP A 218 4.35 -16.40 1.36
CA ASP A 218 3.05 -16.91 1.79
C ASP A 218 1.94 -15.85 1.65
N PHE A 219 2.24 -14.60 1.99
CA PHE A 219 1.31 -13.49 1.80
C PHE A 219 0.92 -13.32 0.32
N ILE A 220 1.92 -13.31 -0.59
CA ILE A 220 1.67 -13.16 -2.02
C ILE A 220 0.93 -14.36 -2.59
N LYS A 221 1.24 -15.58 -2.13
CA LYS A 221 0.53 -16.80 -2.52
C LYS A 221 -0.97 -16.72 -2.17
N GLU A 222 -1.32 -16.24 -0.99
CA GLU A 222 -2.72 -16.06 -0.63
C GLU A 222 -3.36 -14.91 -1.41
N ALA A 223 -2.63 -13.86 -1.77
CA ALA A 223 -3.15 -12.75 -2.58
C ALA A 223 -3.51 -13.14 -4.03
N TYR A 224 -3.02 -14.27 -4.55
CA TYR A 224 -3.47 -14.83 -5.84
C TYR A 224 -4.84 -15.51 -5.80
N ARG A 225 -5.37 -15.84 -4.61
CA ARG A 225 -6.60 -16.63 -4.43
C ARG A 225 -7.84 -15.75 -4.40
#